data_AF-A0A7S4SV52-F1
#
_entry.id   AF-A0A7S4SV52-F1
#
_cell.length_a   1.000
_cell.length_b   1.000
_cell.length_c   1.000
_cell.angle_alpha   90.00
_cell.angle_beta   90.00
_cell.angle_gamma   90.00
#
_symmetry.space_group_name_H-M   'P 1'
#
loop_
_entity.id
_entity.type
_entity.pdbx_description
1 polymer ?
#
loop_
_entity_poly.entity_id
_entity_poly.type
_entity_poly.pdbx_seq_one_letter_code
_entity_poly.pdbx_strand_id
1 'polypeptide(L)'
;EKCDQWFQAMRSWAEMAERGVLPDLVTFSAAISACARGQRWEHALALLSDLRRRSIRTDVVVCNSAITACAKGPQWGVATVLFQDMRSSTLIPDTVTYNALISASEKVQRWREALQLLQGMLEAELEPTVVTYNAVISACENVQKWEQAVHLMHAMRSQRTPPS
;
A
#
# COMPACT_ATOMS: atom_id res chain seq x y z
N GLU A 1 0.75 16.45 -14.63
CA GLU A 1 1.85 15.83 -13.83
C GLU A 1 1.64 14.34 -13.51
N LYS A 2 0.60 13.90 -12.78
CA LYS A 2 0.45 12.47 -12.41
C LYS A 2 0.19 11.51 -13.58
N CYS A 3 -0.51 11.95 -14.64
CA CYS A 3 -0.70 11.16 -15.86
C CYS A 3 0.59 11.03 -16.69
N ASP A 4 1.41 12.08 -16.74
CA ASP A 4 2.55 12.16 -17.66
C ASP A 4 3.60 11.09 -17.37
N GLN A 5 3.83 10.79 -16.09
CA GLN A 5 4.84 9.83 -15.68
C GLN A 5 4.44 8.36 -15.95
N TRP A 6 3.13 8.05 -15.93
CA TRP A 6 2.66 6.72 -16.34
C TRP A 6 2.74 6.54 -17.85
N PHE A 7 2.35 7.56 -18.62
CA PHE A 7 2.51 7.54 -20.08
C PHE A 7 3.98 7.43 -20.51
N GLN A 8 4.89 8.13 -19.82
CA GLN A 8 6.32 7.99 -20.04
C GLN A 8 6.82 6.58 -19.71
N ALA A 9 6.39 5.98 -18.60
CA ALA A 9 6.76 4.62 -18.23
C ALA A 9 6.24 3.57 -19.24
N MET A 10 5.03 3.74 -19.78
CA MET A 10 4.53 2.87 -20.85
C MET A 10 5.25 3.06 -22.18
N ARG A 11 5.63 4.30 -22.51
CA ARG A 11 6.40 4.59 -23.73
C ARG A 11 7.79 3.98 -23.65
N SER A 12 8.49 4.14 -22.53
CA SER A 12 9.80 3.49 -22.34
C SER A 12 9.67 1.96 -22.36
N TRP A 13 8.59 1.41 -21.80
CA TRP A 13 8.30 -0.02 -21.88
C TRP A 13 8.11 -0.51 -23.32
N ALA A 14 7.34 0.21 -24.13
CA ALA A 14 7.13 -0.11 -25.54
C ALA A 14 8.43 -0.02 -26.35
N GLU A 15 9.23 1.03 -26.13
CA GLU A 15 10.53 1.20 -26.77
C GLU A 15 11.54 0.10 -26.39
N MET A 16 11.53 -0.38 -25.14
CA MET A 16 12.36 -1.51 -24.71
C MET A 16 11.94 -2.82 -25.38
N ALA A 17 10.63 -3.05 -25.53
CA ALA A 17 10.10 -4.22 -26.23
C ALA A 17 10.48 -4.21 -27.72
N GLU A 18 10.43 -3.05 -28.38
CA GLU A 18 10.86 -2.89 -29.78
C GLU A 18 12.37 -3.09 -29.96
N ARG A 19 13.18 -2.68 -28.97
CA ARG A 19 14.64 -2.84 -28.99
C ARG A 19 15.12 -4.23 -28.55
N GLY A 20 14.22 -5.13 -28.18
CA GLY A 20 14.57 -6.47 -27.69
C GLY A 20 15.33 -6.46 -26.36
N VAL A 21 15.27 -5.37 -25.60
CA VAL A 21 15.93 -5.25 -24.30
C VAL A 21 15.06 -5.91 -23.24
N LEU A 22 15.60 -6.91 -22.55
CA LEU A 22 14.88 -7.59 -21.48
C LEU A 22 14.71 -6.65 -20.27
N PRO A 23 13.47 -6.34 -19.84
CA PRO A 23 13.25 -5.53 -18.66
C PRO A 23 13.75 -6.24 -17.40
N ASP A 24 14.49 -5.50 -16.59
CA ASP A 24 15.04 -5.92 -15.30
C ASP A 24 14.18 -5.44 -14.12
N LEU A 25 14.56 -5.80 -12.88
CA LEU A 25 13.82 -5.42 -11.67
C LEU A 25 13.61 -3.91 -11.55
N VAL A 26 14.59 -3.10 -11.96
CA VAL A 26 14.51 -1.63 -11.91
C VAL A 26 13.42 -1.12 -12.84
N THR A 27 13.35 -1.68 -14.06
CA THR A 27 12.32 -1.34 -15.05
C THR A 27 10.93 -1.68 -14.54
N PHE A 28 10.75 -2.88 -13.99
CA PHE A 28 9.47 -3.28 -13.39
C PHE A 28 9.08 -2.42 -12.20
N SER A 29 10.03 -2.14 -11.29
CA SER A 29 9.81 -1.29 -10.12
C SER A 29 9.34 0.10 -10.52
N ALA A 30 10.04 0.75 -11.46
CA ALA A 30 9.66 2.06 -11.98
C ALA A 30 8.25 2.03 -12.62
N ALA A 31 7.93 1.01 -13.41
CA ALA A 31 6.64 0.87 -14.06
C ALA A 31 5.50 0.66 -13.04
N ILE A 32 5.69 -0.22 -12.04
CA ILE A 32 4.69 -0.49 -11.00
C ILE A 32 4.51 0.74 -10.11
N SER A 33 5.57 1.45 -9.73
CA SER A 33 5.46 2.72 -8.99
C SER A 33 4.73 3.79 -9.80
N ALA A 34 4.94 3.85 -11.12
CA ALA A 34 4.18 4.75 -12.00
C ALA A 34 2.69 4.35 -12.07
N CYS A 35 2.37 3.06 -12.18
CA CYS A 35 0.98 2.57 -12.08
C CYS A 35 0.33 2.97 -10.75
N ALA A 36 1.06 2.83 -9.64
CA ALA A 36 0.57 3.18 -8.30
C ALA A 36 0.25 4.67 -8.16
N ARG A 37 1.06 5.53 -8.77
CA ARG A 37 0.83 6.98 -8.83
C ARG A 37 -0.34 7.33 -9.76
N GLY A 38 -0.50 6.59 -10.86
CA GLY A 38 -1.61 6.72 -11.80
C GLY A 38 -2.91 6.02 -11.38
N GLN A 39 -2.94 5.37 -10.21
CA GLN A 39 -4.07 4.56 -9.72
C GLN A 39 -4.48 3.42 -10.68
N ARG A 40 -3.55 2.93 -11.49
CA ARG A 40 -3.73 1.86 -12.48
C ARG A 40 -3.42 0.50 -11.86
N TRP A 41 -4.23 0.08 -10.89
CA TRP A 41 -4.02 -1.16 -10.13
C TRP A 41 -3.97 -2.42 -11.02
N GLU A 42 -4.78 -2.49 -12.08
CA GLU A 42 -4.77 -3.62 -13.03
C GLU A 42 -3.41 -3.81 -13.69
N HIS A 43 -2.78 -2.71 -14.10
CA HIS A 43 -1.49 -2.74 -14.78
C HIS A 43 -0.36 -3.03 -13.78
N ALA A 44 -0.45 -2.49 -12.56
CA ALA A 44 0.49 -2.82 -11.48
C ALA A 44 0.49 -4.32 -11.16
N LEU A 45 -0.69 -4.96 -11.12
CA LEU A 45 -0.82 -6.39 -10.86
C LEU A 45 -0.35 -7.25 -12.03
N ALA A 46 -0.64 -6.83 -13.27
CA ALA A 46 -0.13 -7.50 -14.47
C ALA A 46 1.41 -7.51 -14.48
N LEU A 47 2.03 -6.34 -14.24
CA LEU A 47 3.48 -6.21 -14.17
C LEU A 47 4.09 -7.04 -13.02
N LEU A 48 3.46 -7.06 -11.85
CA LEU A 48 3.90 -7.89 -10.72
C LEU A 48 3.81 -9.39 -11.04
N SER A 49 2.76 -9.81 -11.76
CA SER A 49 2.58 -11.19 -12.19
C SER A 49 3.63 -11.58 -13.22
N ASP A 50 3.95 -10.70 -14.16
CA ASP A 50 5.01 -10.89 -15.15
C ASP A 50 6.39 -11.04 -14.50
N LEU A 51 6.68 -10.20 -13.50
CA LEU A 51 7.92 -10.28 -12.73
C LEU A 51 8.04 -11.64 -12.03
N ARG A 52 6.95 -12.10 -11.39
CA ARG A 52 6.89 -13.43 -10.75
C ARG A 52 7.05 -14.58 -11.75
N ARG A 53 6.42 -14.49 -12.93
CA ARG A 53 6.56 -15.49 -14.02
C ARG A 53 7.98 -15.59 -14.55
N ARG A 54 8.74 -14.49 -14.53
CA ARG A 54 10.14 -14.44 -14.93
C ARG A 54 11.10 -14.87 -13.82
N SER A 55 10.59 -15.31 -12.66
CA SER A 55 11.37 -15.68 -11.47
C SER A 55 12.34 -14.60 -11.01
N ILE A 56 12.03 -13.33 -11.29
CA ILE A 56 12.80 -12.19 -10.78
C ILE A 56 12.42 -12.00 -9.31
N ARG A 57 13.41 -11.85 -8.42
CA ARG A 57 13.16 -11.65 -6.99
C ARG A 57 12.47 -10.30 -6.78
N THR A 58 11.25 -10.32 -6.25
CA THR A 58 10.53 -9.10 -5.83
C THR A 58 11.21 -8.47 -4.62
N ASP A 59 11.28 -7.14 -4.59
CA ASP A 59 11.74 -6.38 -3.44
C ASP A 59 10.58 -5.68 -2.72
N VAL A 60 10.89 -5.03 -1.59
CA VAL A 60 9.93 -4.26 -0.79
C VAL A 60 9.28 -3.16 -1.62
N VAL A 61 10.04 -2.49 -2.50
CA VAL A 61 9.56 -1.33 -3.28
C VAL A 61 8.48 -1.73 -4.27
N VAL A 62 8.68 -2.84 -4.97
CA VAL A 62 7.72 -3.42 -5.92
C VAL A 62 6.43 -3.82 -5.20
N CYS A 63 6.53 -4.56 -4.08
CA CYS A 63 5.38 -4.99 -3.29
C CYS A 63 4.63 -3.78 -2.71
N ASN A 64 5.32 -2.81 -2.11
CA ASN A 64 4.71 -1.59 -1.56
C ASN A 64 4.01 -0.76 -2.62
N SER A 65 4.61 -0.64 -3.81
CA SER A 65 4.02 0.06 -4.94
C SER A 65 2.74 -0.64 -5.42
N ALA A 66 2.77 -1.97 -5.56
CA ALA A 66 1.59 -2.74 -5.95
C ALA A 66 0.46 -2.68 -4.90
N ILE A 67 0.79 -2.82 -3.61
CA ILE A 67 -0.15 -2.66 -2.50
C ILE A 67 -0.76 -1.26 -2.53
N THR A 68 0.06 -0.21 -2.67
CA THR A 68 -0.41 1.17 -2.75
C THR A 68 -1.34 1.40 -3.95
N ALA A 69 -1.04 0.81 -5.10
CA ALA A 69 -1.90 0.87 -6.28
C ALA A 69 -3.28 0.25 -6.00
N CYS A 70 -3.30 -0.95 -5.42
CA CYS A 70 -4.51 -1.70 -5.11
C CYS A 70 -5.35 -1.00 -4.02
N ALA A 71 -4.68 -0.48 -2.99
CA ALA A 71 -5.27 0.26 -1.87
C ALA A 71 -5.88 1.61 -2.30
N LYS A 72 -5.26 2.28 -3.29
CA LYS A 72 -5.84 3.49 -3.88
C LYS A 72 -7.06 3.16 -4.74
N GLY A 73 -7.04 2.02 -5.43
CA GLY A 73 -8.19 1.47 -6.15
C GLY A 73 -9.25 0.83 -5.22
N PRO A 74 -10.29 0.22 -5.80
CA PRO A 74 -11.34 -0.49 -5.04
C PRO A 74 -10.91 -1.90 -4.59
N GLN A 75 -9.63 -2.26 -4.71
CA GLN A 75 -9.13 -3.63 -4.58
C GLN A 75 -8.43 -3.88 -3.24
N TRP A 76 -9.16 -3.62 -2.14
CA TRP A 76 -8.66 -3.87 -0.79
C TRP A 76 -8.24 -5.33 -0.59
N GLY A 77 -9.05 -6.29 -1.06
CA GLY A 77 -8.77 -7.72 -0.87
C GLY A 77 -7.43 -8.15 -1.49
N VAL A 78 -7.12 -7.63 -2.68
CA VAL A 78 -5.84 -7.90 -3.35
C VAL A 78 -4.68 -7.26 -2.60
N ALA A 79 -4.85 -6.03 -2.09
CA ALA A 79 -3.83 -5.37 -1.29
C ALA A 79 -3.48 -6.17 -0.02
N THR A 80 -4.49 -6.74 0.65
CA THR A 80 -4.31 -7.59 1.84
C THR A 80 -3.57 -8.89 1.52
N VAL A 81 -3.90 -9.55 0.40
CA VAL A 81 -3.17 -10.75 -0.04
C VAL A 81 -1.70 -10.43 -0.32
N LEU A 82 -1.42 -9.33 -1.02
CA LEU A 82 -0.05 -8.90 -1.29
C LEU A 82 0.73 -8.57 -0.01
N PHE A 83 0.07 -8.01 1.00
CA PHE A 83 0.66 -7.76 2.31
C PHE A 83 1.02 -9.05 3.05
N GLN A 84 0.16 -10.07 2.98
CA GLN A 84 0.44 -11.39 3.55
C GLN A 84 1.60 -12.08 2.82
N ASP A 85 1.59 -12.05 1.48
CA ASP A 85 2.68 -12.55 0.63
C ASP A 85 4.03 -11.87 0.98
N MET A 86 4.00 -10.56 1.24
CA MET A 86 5.17 -9.79 1.64
C MET A 86 5.74 -10.30 2.96
N ARG A 87 4.88 -10.47 3.98
CA ARG A 87 5.27 -11.00 5.30
C ARG A 87 5.80 -12.43 5.23
N SER A 88 5.17 -13.30 4.43
CA SER A 88 5.66 -14.69 4.25
C SER A 88 6.99 -14.74 3.51
N SER A 89 7.27 -13.74 2.66
CA SER A 89 8.52 -13.63 1.91
C SER A 89 9.64 -12.95 2.69
N THR A 90 9.50 -12.76 4.00
CA THR A 90 10.45 -12.06 4.90
C THR A 90 10.72 -10.60 4.53
N LEU A 91 9.87 -10.00 3.70
CA LEU A 91 9.91 -8.58 3.39
C LEU A 91 9.24 -7.81 4.54
N ILE A 92 9.90 -6.76 5.03
CA ILE A 92 9.42 -5.98 6.18
C ILE A 92 8.51 -4.87 5.67
N PRO A 93 7.20 -4.89 6.00
CA PRO A 93 6.30 -3.80 5.67
C PRO A 93 6.69 -2.53 6.43
N ASP A 94 6.54 -1.37 5.80
CA ASP A 94 6.85 -0.07 6.40
C ASP A 94 5.58 0.74 6.67
N THR A 95 5.75 1.96 7.19
CA THR A 95 4.66 2.90 7.45
C THR A 95 3.82 3.19 6.21
N VAL A 96 4.41 3.19 5.01
CA VAL A 96 3.69 3.42 3.76
C VAL A 96 2.76 2.24 3.47
N THR A 97 3.24 1.01 3.65
CA THR A 97 2.43 -0.21 3.47
C THR A 97 1.22 -0.22 4.39
N TYR A 98 1.42 0.01 5.70
CA TYR A 98 0.34 0.01 6.69
C TYR A 98 -0.68 1.12 6.42
N ASN A 99 -0.20 2.35 6.16
CA ASN A 99 -1.10 3.47 5.86
C ASN A 99 -1.94 3.22 4.61
N ALA A 100 -1.36 2.65 3.55
CA ALA A 100 -2.11 2.29 2.35
C ALA A 100 -3.24 1.30 2.67
N LEU A 101 -2.96 0.24 3.43
CA LEU A 101 -3.96 -0.77 3.79
C LEU A 101 -5.04 -0.23 4.73
N ILE A 102 -4.66 0.62 5.68
CA ILE A 102 -5.61 1.26 6.62
C ILE A 102 -6.56 2.19 5.85
N SER A 103 -6.05 3.05 4.98
CA SER A 103 -6.88 3.91 4.13
C SER A 103 -7.74 3.11 3.15
N ALA A 104 -7.26 1.96 2.67
CA ALA A 104 -8.10 1.08 1.86
C ALA A 104 -9.22 0.45 2.70
N SER A 105 -8.93 0.04 3.94
CA SER A 105 -9.89 -0.55 4.88
C SER A 105 -10.98 0.45 5.28
N GLU A 106 -10.62 1.72 5.46
CA GLU A 106 -11.54 2.85 5.67
C GLU A 106 -12.56 2.96 4.52
N LYS A 107 -12.10 2.97 3.26
CA LYS A 107 -12.97 3.09 2.09
C LYS A 107 -13.99 1.97 1.97
N VAL A 108 -13.62 0.74 2.39
CA VAL A 108 -14.52 -0.42 2.38
C VAL A 108 -15.23 -0.64 3.72
N GLN A 109 -15.10 0.29 4.68
CA GLN A 109 -15.74 0.26 5.99
C GLN A 109 -15.43 -1.01 6.81
N ARG A 110 -14.19 -1.50 6.67
CA ARG A 110 -13.66 -2.69 7.32
C ARG A 110 -12.89 -2.31 8.59
N TRP A 111 -13.64 -1.89 9.61
CA TRP A 111 -13.09 -1.37 10.87
C TRP A 111 -12.23 -2.39 11.63
N ARG A 112 -12.57 -3.69 11.62
CA ARG A 112 -11.80 -4.72 12.33
C ARG A 112 -10.42 -4.86 11.73
N GLU A 113 -10.36 -4.89 10.41
CA GLU A 113 -9.14 -5.01 9.65
C GLU A 113 -8.29 -3.73 9.79
N ALA A 114 -8.91 -2.55 9.80
CA ALA A 114 -8.23 -1.28 10.08
C ALA A 114 -7.58 -1.27 11.49
N LEU A 115 -8.28 -1.76 12.51
CA LEU A 115 -7.75 -1.89 13.88
C LEU A 115 -6.61 -2.91 13.97
N GLN A 116 -6.75 -4.06 13.32
CA GLN A 116 -5.70 -5.09 13.27
C GLN A 116 -4.43 -4.57 12.59
N LEU A 117 -4.58 -3.81 11.51
CA LEU A 117 -3.45 -3.18 10.81
C LEU A 117 -2.77 -2.12 11.67
N LEU A 118 -3.53 -1.31 12.41
CA LEU A 118 -2.96 -0.34 13.34
C LEU A 118 -2.21 -1.03 14.49
N GLN A 119 -2.77 -2.09 15.06
CA GLN A 119 -2.09 -2.88 16.08
C GLN A 119 -0.80 -3.49 15.53
N GLY A 120 -0.84 -4.09 14.34
CA GLY A 120 0.34 -4.65 13.68
C GLY A 120 1.41 -3.60 13.37
N MET A 121 1.01 -2.36 13.08
CA MET A 121 1.93 -1.23 12.89
C MET A 121 2.63 -0.87 14.21
N LEU A 122 1.89 -0.81 15.33
CA LEU A 122 2.45 -0.54 16.66
C LEU A 122 3.38 -1.66 17.14
N GLU A 123 3.00 -2.92 16.91
CA GLU A 123 3.84 -4.09 17.23
C GLU A 123 5.13 -4.14 16.41
N ALA A 124 5.12 -3.54 15.20
CA ALA A 124 6.30 -3.37 14.36
C ALA A 124 7.14 -2.14 14.74
N GLU A 125 6.83 -1.47 15.86
CA GLU A 125 7.50 -0.24 16.31
C GLU A 125 7.46 0.90 15.28
N LEU A 126 6.45 0.90 14.39
CA LEU A 126 6.24 1.95 13.41
C LEU A 126 5.29 3.00 13.98
N GLU A 127 5.67 4.28 13.88
CA GLU A 127 4.88 5.38 14.42
C GLU A 127 3.62 5.68 13.58
N PRO A 128 2.41 5.46 14.11
CA PRO A 128 1.19 5.81 13.39
C PRO A 128 1.03 7.33 13.31
N THR A 129 0.66 7.80 12.13
CA THR A 129 0.48 9.24 11.85
C THR A 129 -0.95 9.67 12.17
N VAL A 130 -1.20 10.99 12.15
CA VAL A 130 -2.58 11.52 12.28
C VAL A 130 -3.49 10.94 11.20
N VAL A 131 -2.97 10.77 9.98
CA VAL A 131 -3.72 10.18 8.85
C VAL A 131 -4.12 8.74 9.17
N THR A 132 -3.23 7.97 9.80
CA THR A 132 -3.47 6.58 10.19
C THR A 132 -4.64 6.48 11.18
N TYR A 133 -4.62 7.28 12.24
CA TYR A 133 -5.69 7.27 13.25
C TYR A 133 -7.02 7.78 12.68
N ASN A 134 -7.01 8.87 11.91
CA ASN A 134 -8.21 9.40 11.29
C ASN A 134 -8.89 8.36 10.39
N ALA A 135 -8.12 7.62 9.59
CA ALA A 135 -8.64 6.55 8.74
C ALA A 135 -9.26 5.40 9.55
N VAL A 136 -8.63 5.00 10.67
CA VAL A 136 -9.19 3.98 11.58
C VAL A 136 -10.48 4.48 12.24
N ILE A 137 -10.52 5.73 12.70
CA ILE A 137 -11.71 6.33 13.31
C ILE A 137 -12.84 6.37 12.28
N SER A 138 -12.58 6.86 11.07
CA SER A 138 -13.60 6.95 10.02
C SER A 138 -14.10 5.57 9.58
N ALA A 139 -13.24 4.55 9.57
CA ALA A 139 -13.68 3.16 9.36
C ALA A 139 -14.67 2.69 10.45
N CYS A 140 -14.57 3.20 11.69
CA CYS A 140 -15.41 2.83 12.82
C CYS A 140 -16.70 3.65 12.97
N GLU A 141 -16.81 4.80 12.29
CA GLU A 141 -17.93 5.76 12.44
C GLU A 141 -19.30 5.12 12.16
N ASN A 142 -19.38 4.25 11.15
CA ASN A 142 -20.65 3.64 10.75
C ASN A 142 -21.11 2.46 11.62
N VAL A 143 -20.29 1.98 12.57
CA VAL A 143 -20.58 0.74 13.33
C VAL A 143 -20.94 1.01 14.79
N GLN A 144 -21.18 2.27 15.18
CA GLN A 144 -21.38 2.69 16.58
C GLN A 144 -20.25 2.25 17.53
N LYS A 145 -19.10 1.85 16.98
CA LYS A 145 -17.90 1.38 17.71
C LYS A 145 -16.93 2.52 18.03
N TRP A 146 -17.42 3.75 17.98
CA TRP A 146 -16.67 4.98 18.26
C TRP A 146 -15.96 4.92 19.61
N GLU A 147 -16.50 4.20 20.60
CA GLU A 147 -15.88 4.01 21.92
C GLU A 147 -14.50 3.35 21.84
N GLN A 148 -14.31 2.36 20.96
CA GLN A 148 -13.01 1.70 20.75
C GLN A 148 -12.03 2.64 20.05
N ALA A 149 -12.52 3.40 19.08
CA ALA A 149 -11.74 4.42 18.39
C ALA A 149 -11.33 5.59 19.32
N VAL A 150 -12.22 5.99 20.24
CA VAL A 150 -11.98 7.02 21.25
C VAL A 150 -11.02 6.55 22.34
N HIS A 151 -11.12 5.29 22.78
CA HIS A 151 -10.09 4.70 23.66
C HIS A 151 -8.70 4.77 23.03
N LEU A 152 -8.60 4.47 21.74
CA LEU A 152 -7.38 4.60 20.94
C LEU A 152 -6.89 6.06 20.87
N MET A 153 -7.81 7.01 20.69
CA MET A 153 -7.50 8.44 20.68
C MET A 153 -7.03 8.96 22.04
N HIS A 154 -7.57 8.43 23.14
CA HIS A 154 -7.10 8.73 24.49
C HIS A 154 -5.69 8.15 24.74
N ALA A 155 -5.42 6.94 24.25
CA ALA A 155 -4.06 6.37 24.27
C ALA A 155 -3.06 7.21 23.45
N MET A 156 -3.51 7.85 22.36
CA MET A 156 -2.69 8.78 21.57
C MET A 156 -2.36 10.07 22.34
N ARG A 157 -3.29 10.59 23.16
CA ARG A 157 -3.04 11.78 24.00
C ARG A 157 -2.07 11.51 25.14
N SER A 158 -2.05 10.29 25.67
CA SER A 158 -1.06 9.89 26.68
C SER A 158 0.31 9.56 26.08
N GLN A 159 0.39 9.25 24.78
CA GLN A 159 1.64 8.93 24.08
C GLN A 159 2.25 10.09 23.27
N ARG A 160 1.54 11.21 23.04
CA ARG A 160 2.08 12.35 22.26
C ARG A 160 2.63 13.48 23.11
N THR A 161 3.96 13.54 23.11
CA THR A 161 4.77 14.76 23.05
C THR A 161 4.25 15.75 22.00
N PRO A 162 4.41 17.08 22.21
CA PRO A 162 3.76 18.13 21.42
C PRO A 162 4.35 18.25 19.99
N PRO A 163 3.54 18.70 19.00
CA PRO A 163 4.01 18.93 17.64
C PRO A 163 4.88 20.20 17.58
N SER A 164 6.09 20.08 17.03
CA SER A 164 6.94 21.18 16.57
C SER A 164 6.62 21.55 15.12
#